data_AF-T1H7F7-F1
#
_entry.id   AF-T1H7F7-F1
#
_cell.length_a   1.000
_cell.length_b   1.000
_cell.length_c   1.000
_cell.angle_alpha   90.00
_cell.angle_beta   90.00
_cell.angle_gamma   90.00
#
_symmetry.space_group_name_H-M   'P 1'
#
loop_
_entity.id
_entity.type
_entity.pdbx_description
1 polymer ?
#
loop_
_entity_poly.entity_id
_entity_poly.type
_entity_poly.pdbx_seq_one_letter_code
_entity_poly.pdbx_strand_id
1 'polypeptide(L)'
;QNACEKKSFIFLRKELPVRLANIMKEIALLPKNLIGTNSVNQVNDWYLKSFEEVLEFEKTEPTHENLLVHIRNRHSDVVQTMAQGVLELKESQGGYVEPSLETSIQYFLDRLYMSRISIRMLINQHTILFGGNEESKGRHIGCLDPACDISSVVQDAYENARFLCDQYYLASPELVVREYNNLDDTLPVRTVYVPSHLYHMLFELFKNSMRAVMEQHDNATDNLPPIEVLIVRGKEDICVK
;
A
#
# COMPACT_ATOMS: atom_id res chain seq x y z
N GLN A 1 18.17 8.65 -20.34
CA GLN A 1 18.10 9.95 -19.63
C GLN A 1 18.49 9.69 -18.18
N ASN A 2 19.57 10.29 -17.68
CA ASN A 2 20.04 10.03 -16.32
C ASN A 2 19.14 10.75 -15.31
N ALA A 3 18.79 10.06 -14.22
CA ALA A 3 18.04 10.64 -13.10
C ALA A 3 18.82 11.81 -12.49
N CYS A 4 18.13 12.88 -12.07
CA CYS A 4 18.74 14.09 -11.50
C CYS A 4 18.21 14.33 -10.10
N GLU A 5 19.06 14.10 -9.10
CA GLU A 5 18.74 14.25 -7.68
C GLU A 5 18.23 15.66 -7.36
N LYS A 6 18.94 16.69 -7.81
CA LYS A 6 18.55 18.10 -7.59
C LYS A 6 17.14 18.41 -8.10
N LYS A 7 16.75 17.87 -9.26
CA LYS A 7 15.37 18.06 -9.79
C LYS A 7 14.34 17.33 -8.94
N SER A 8 14.63 16.09 -8.55
CA SER A 8 13.76 15.29 -7.68
C SER A 8 13.57 15.96 -6.31
N PHE A 9 14.66 16.43 -5.71
CA PHE A 9 14.66 17.18 -4.45
C PHE A 9 13.78 18.44 -4.54
N ILE A 10 14.00 19.30 -5.55
CA ILE A 10 13.21 20.55 -5.72
C ILE A 10 11.72 20.25 -5.86
N PHE A 11 11.36 19.15 -6.53
CA PHE A 11 9.98 18.70 -6.65
C PHE A 11 9.41 18.27 -5.29
N LEU A 12 10.07 17.33 -4.61
CA LEU A 12 9.60 16.80 -3.31
C LEU A 12 9.46 17.90 -2.25
N ARG A 13 10.41 18.84 -2.24
CA ARG A 13 10.43 19.99 -1.35
C ARG A 13 9.16 20.84 -1.43
N LYS A 14 8.53 20.92 -2.60
CA LYS A 14 7.26 21.65 -2.80
C LYS A 14 6.05 20.75 -2.65
N GLU A 15 6.15 19.52 -3.15
CA GLU A 15 5.01 18.61 -3.26
C GLU A 15 4.63 17.97 -1.91
N LEU A 16 5.60 17.54 -1.11
CA LEU A 16 5.35 16.90 0.18
C LEU A 16 4.59 17.80 1.18
N PRO A 17 4.98 19.07 1.41
CA PRO A 17 4.23 19.91 2.34
C PRO A 17 2.79 20.16 1.86
N VAL A 18 2.56 20.28 0.54
CA VAL A 18 1.20 20.42 -0.02
C VAL A 18 0.34 19.18 0.29
N ARG A 19 0.87 17.98 0.06
CA ARG A 19 0.12 16.73 0.33
C ARG A 19 -0.14 16.51 1.82
N LEU A 20 0.86 16.78 2.67
CA LEU A 20 0.71 16.70 4.12
C LEU A 20 -0.34 17.70 4.62
N ALA A 21 -0.27 18.97 4.18
CA ALA A 21 -1.23 20.00 4.58
C ALA A 21 -2.67 19.68 4.14
N ASN A 22 -2.86 19.11 2.94
CA ASN A 22 -4.18 18.68 2.49
C ASN A 22 -4.76 17.60 3.41
N ILE A 23 -3.97 16.60 3.78
CA ILE A 23 -4.43 15.56 4.71
C ILE A 23 -4.68 16.08 6.12
N MET A 24 -3.81 16.96 6.63
CA MET A 24 -4.04 17.61 7.93
C MET A 24 -5.37 18.37 7.96
N LYS A 25 -5.73 19.07 6.87
CA LYS A 25 -7.04 19.71 6.74
C LYS A 25 -8.18 18.69 6.74
N GLU A 26 -8.02 17.56 6.06
CA GLU A 26 -9.04 16.51 6.07
C GLU A 26 -9.21 15.88 7.45
N ILE A 27 -8.11 15.63 8.18
CA ILE A 27 -8.14 15.17 9.58
C ILE A 27 -8.90 16.19 10.44
N ALA A 28 -8.65 17.48 10.26
CA ALA A 28 -9.34 18.54 11.01
C ALA A 28 -10.86 18.64 10.72
N LEU A 29 -11.31 18.07 9.58
CA LEU A 29 -12.73 18.01 9.21
C LEU A 29 -13.41 16.71 9.68
N LEU A 30 -12.67 15.81 10.33
CA LEU A 30 -13.26 14.62 10.90
C LEU A 30 -14.30 14.96 11.99
N PRO A 31 -15.27 14.08 12.21
CA PRO A 31 -16.20 14.15 13.33
C PRO A 31 -15.45 14.30 14.67
N LYS A 32 -15.89 15.22 15.53
CA LYS A 32 -15.19 15.57 16.79
C LYS A 32 -15.01 14.37 17.73
N ASN A 33 -15.97 13.46 17.75
CA ASN A 33 -15.91 12.19 18.47
C ASN A 33 -14.79 11.27 17.96
N LEU A 34 -14.47 11.30 16.66
CA LEU A 34 -13.36 10.54 16.10
C LEU A 34 -12.01 11.25 16.33
N ILE A 35 -11.94 12.57 16.12
CA ILE A 35 -10.74 13.37 16.42
C ILE A 35 -10.36 13.26 17.91
N GLY A 36 -11.36 13.15 18.79
CA GLY A 36 -11.14 13.03 20.23
C GLY A 36 -10.50 11.70 20.67
N THR A 37 -10.37 10.71 19.78
CA THR A 37 -9.73 9.43 20.11
C THR A 37 -8.21 9.59 20.23
N ASN A 38 -7.58 8.81 21.11
CA ASN A 38 -6.14 8.95 21.36
C ASN A 38 -5.34 8.59 20.10
N SER A 39 -5.78 7.55 19.41
CA SER A 39 -5.14 7.07 18.19
C SER A 39 -5.19 8.08 17.04
N VAL A 40 -6.32 8.76 16.81
CA VAL A 40 -6.42 9.79 15.75
C VAL A 40 -5.57 11.02 16.08
N ASN A 41 -5.51 11.42 17.36
CA ASN A 41 -4.62 12.49 17.79
C ASN A 41 -3.15 12.15 17.56
N GLN A 42 -2.73 10.92 17.87
CA GLN A 42 -1.37 10.46 17.60
C GLN A 42 -1.01 10.55 16.11
N VAL A 43 -1.92 10.13 15.23
CA VAL A 43 -1.73 10.27 13.77
C VAL A 43 -1.63 11.74 13.39
N ASN A 44 -2.50 12.60 13.91
CA ASN A 44 -2.44 14.04 13.66
C ASN A 44 -1.08 14.63 14.07
N ASP A 45 -0.55 14.25 15.23
CA ASP A 45 0.76 14.69 15.72
C ASP A 45 1.91 14.23 14.80
N TRP A 46 1.83 13.01 14.25
CA TRP A 46 2.81 12.53 13.26
C TRP A 46 2.80 13.35 11.98
N TYR A 47 1.61 13.70 11.47
CA TYR A 47 1.47 14.56 10.28
C TYR A 47 1.98 15.97 10.56
N LEU A 48 1.63 16.57 11.70
CA LEU A 48 2.11 17.88 12.12
C LEU A 48 3.63 17.90 12.23
N LYS A 49 4.22 16.92 12.91
CA LYS A 49 5.68 16.84 13.07
C LYS A 49 6.39 16.69 11.72
N SER A 50 5.84 15.85 10.84
CA SER A 50 6.41 15.66 9.50
C SER A 50 6.29 16.92 8.65
N PHE A 51 5.19 17.66 8.79
CA PHE A 51 4.98 18.92 8.09
C PHE A 51 5.99 19.99 8.53
N GLU A 52 6.21 20.14 9.84
CA GLU A 52 7.22 21.04 10.40
C GLU A 52 8.62 20.73 9.85
N GLU A 53 9.03 19.46 9.90
CA GLU A 53 10.35 19.05 9.42
C GLU A 53 10.51 19.26 7.90
N VAL A 54 9.45 19.04 7.12
CA VAL A 54 9.46 19.28 5.67
C VAL A 54 9.51 20.78 5.34
N LEU A 55 8.94 21.65 6.19
CA LEU A 55 9.07 23.10 6.02
C LEU A 55 10.47 23.62 6.36
N GLU A 56 11.14 23.01 7.33
CA GLU A 56 12.56 23.28 7.58
C GLU A 56 13.42 22.85 6.39
N PHE A 57 13.07 21.70 5.79
CA PHE A 57 13.67 21.17 4.58
C PHE A 57 13.45 22.06 3.34
N GLU A 58 12.41 22.91 3.33
CA GLU A 58 12.18 23.88 2.26
C GLU A 58 13.35 24.88 2.14
N LYS A 59 13.98 25.19 3.27
CA LYS A 59 14.98 26.26 3.42
C LYS A 59 16.42 25.76 3.27
N THR A 60 16.63 24.46 3.13
CA THR A 60 17.95 23.83 3.12
C THR A 60 18.41 23.42 1.72
N GLU A 61 19.73 23.37 1.53
CA GLU A 61 20.37 22.71 0.38
C GLU A 61 20.05 21.20 0.39
N PRO A 62 20.21 20.48 -0.74
CA PRO A 62 20.03 19.02 -0.79
C PRO A 62 21.09 18.31 0.06
N THR A 63 20.83 18.23 1.36
CA THR A 63 21.64 17.50 2.33
C THR A 63 20.81 16.40 3.00
N HIS A 64 21.32 15.18 2.82
CA HIS A 64 20.98 13.90 3.41
C HIS A 64 19.51 13.47 3.55
N GLU A 65 19.22 12.43 2.75
CA GLU A 65 18.09 11.50 2.63
C GLU A 65 17.47 10.97 3.92
N ASN A 66 18.15 11.16 5.07
CA ASN A 66 17.69 10.68 6.36
C ASN A 66 16.32 11.24 6.72
N LEU A 67 16.03 12.50 6.39
CA LEU A 67 14.71 13.09 6.72
C LEU A 67 13.55 12.34 6.06
N LEU A 68 13.66 12.04 4.76
CA LEU A 68 12.61 11.34 4.03
C LEU A 68 12.41 9.92 4.57
N VAL A 69 13.50 9.25 4.94
CA VAL A 69 13.47 7.95 5.62
C VAL A 69 12.81 8.05 6.99
N HIS A 70 13.12 9.07 7.79
CA HIS A 70 12.49 9.30 9.09
C HIS A 70 10.99 9.55 8.97
N ILE A 71 10.57 10.38 8.01
CA ILE A 71 9.15 10.62 7.72
C ILE A 71 8.48 9.31 7.30
N ARG A 72 9.06 8.55 6.37
CA ARG A 72 8.49 7.26 5.95
C ARG A 72 8.31 6.30 7.13
N ASN A 73 9.31 6.19 7.99
CA ASN A 73 9.29 5.27 9.12
C ASN A 73 8.30 5.72 10.21
N ARG A 74 8.20 7.03 10.50
CA ARG A 74 7.19 7.59 11.43
C ARG A 74 5.76 7.24 11.02
N HIS A 75 5.52 7.19 9.71
CA HIS A 75 4.19 6.92 9.16
C HIS A 75 3.91 5.43 8.96
N SER A 76 4.77 4.49 9.40
CA SER A 76 4.61 3.05 9.16
C SER A 76 3.27 2.52 9.65
N ASP A 77 2.85 2.97 10.83
CA ASP A 77 1.75 2.35 11.59
C ASP A 77 0.43 3.14 11.46
N VAL A 78 0.40 4.20 10.63
CA VAL A 78 -0.78 5.05 10.42
C VAL A 78 -2.05 4.24 10.12
N VAL A 79 -1.96 3.17 9.32
CA VAL A 79 -3.13 2.34 8.99
C VAL A 79 -3.67 1.62 10.23
N GLN A 80 -2.77 1.03 11.03
CA GLN A 80 -3.15 0.30 12.25
C GLN A 80 -3.67 1.26 13.32
N THR A 81 -3.00 2.40 13.52
CA THR A 81 -3.41 3.42 14.48
C THR A 81 -4.74 4.05 14.08
N MET A 82 -4.97 4.36 12.80
CA MET A 82 -6.27 4.86 12.36
C MET A 82 -7.39 3.84 12.54
N ALA A 83 -7.14 2.57 12.23
CA ALA A 83 -8.10 1.49 12.50
C ALA A 83 -8.44 1.42 14.00
N GLN A 84 -7.44 1.52 14.87
CA GLN A 84 -7.64 1.58 16.31
C GLN A 84 -8.49 2.78 16.74
N GLY A 85 -8.28 3.97 16.14
CA GLY A 85 -9.11 5.15 16.41
C GLY A 85 -10.58 4.96 16.02
N VAL A 86 -10.85 4.27 14.91
CA VAL A 86 -12.23 3.92 14.51
C VAL A 86 -12.85 2.90 15.48
N LEU A 87 -12.06 1.95 15.99
CA LEU A 87 -12.51 1.01 17.03
C LEU A 87 -12.82 1.74 18.35
N GLU A 88 -11.95 2.62 18.81
CA GLU A 88 -12.16 3.47 20.01
C GLU A 88 -13.47 4.28 19.89
N LEU A 89 -13.72 4.86 18.72
CA LEU A 89 -14.98 5.54 18.43
C LEU A 89 -16.18 4.58 18.58
N LYS A 90 -16.12 3.42 17.92
CA LYS A 90 -17.22 2.44 17.92
C LYS A 90 -17.52 1.94 19.33
N GLU A 91 -16.49 1.68 20.14
CA GLU A 91 -16.62 1.29 21.54
C GLU A 91 -17.27 2.40 22.39
N SER A 92 -16.85 3.66 22.19
CA SER A 92 -17.42 4.82 22.91
C SER A 92 -18.91 5.05 22.62
N GLN A 93 -19.41 4.57 21.47
CA GLN A 93 -20.81 4.69 21.05
C GLN A 93 -21.62 3.41 21.29
N GLY A 94 -21.12 2.47 22.11
CA GLY A 94 -21.83 1.23 22.43
C GLY A 94 -21.95 0.28 21.24
N GLY A 95 -21.02 0.33 20.29
CA GLY A 95 -20.95 -0.56 19.13
C GLY A 95 -21.74 -0.09 17.91
N TYR A 96 -22.54 0.98 18.04
CA TYR A 96 -23.36 1.53 16.95
C TYR A 96 -22.81 2.88 16.48
N VAL A 97 -22.52 2.96 15.18
CA VAL A 97 -22.12 4.20 14.50
C VAL A 97 -23.22 4.50 13.48
N GLU A 98 -23.70 5.75 13.43
CA GLU A 98 -24.75 6.14 12.49
C GLU A 98 -24.26 5.93 11.03
N PRO A 99 -25.09 5.42 10.10
CA PRO A 99 -24.67 5.14 8.73
C PRO A 99 -24.09 6.36 7.97
N SER A 100 -24.60 7.56 8.27
CA SER A 100 -24.11 8.83 7.71
C SER A 100 -22.66 9.13 8.15
N LEU A 101 -22.36 8.83 9.42
CA LEU A 101 -21.04 8.97 10.02
C LEU A 101 -20.08 7.91 9.46
N GLU A 102 -20.52 6.66 9.31
CA GLU A 102 -19.74 5.59 8.70
C GLU A 102 -19.32 5.94 7.26
N THR A 103 -20.26 6.44 6.45
CA THR A 103 -19.97 6.89 5.07
C THR A 103 -18.94 8.01 5.04
N SER A 104 -19.04 8.95 5.98
CA SER A 104 -18.10 10.09 6.10
C SER A 104 -16.70 9.62 6.51
N ILE A 105 -16.62 8.64 7.43
CA ILE A 105 -15.37 8.01 7.84
C ILE A 105 -14.75 7.25 6.68
N GLN A 106 -15.53 6.45 5.95
CA GLN A 106 -15.06 5.71 4.77
C GLN A 106 -14.46 6.66 3.73
N TYR A 107 -15.19 7.72 3.37
CA TYR A 107 -14.71 8.75 2.43
C TYR A 107 -13.37 9.35 2.86
N PHE A 108 -13.23 9.65 4.15
CA PHE A 108 -11.97 10.16 4.69
C PHE A 108 -10.84 9.12 4.62
N LEU A 109 -11.11 7.87 5.04
CA LEU A 109 -10.10 6.81 5.06
C LEU A 109 -9.55 6.53 3.66
N ASP A 110 -10.43 6.49 2.65
CA ASP A 110 -10.03 6.31 1.26
C ASP A 110 -9.03 7.40 0.82
N ARG A 111 -9.33 8.66 1.16
CA ARG A 111 -8.47 9.81 0.82
C ARG A 111 -7.17 9.82 1.61
N LEU A 112 -7.24 9.53 2.91
CA LEU A 112 -6.08 9.40 3.79
C LEU A 112 -5.11 8.35 3.25
N TYR A 113 -5.61 7.15 2.96
CA TYR A 113 -4.78 6.03 2.52
C TYR A 113 -4.25 6.23 1.10
N MET A 114 -5.05 6.77 0.18
CA MET A 114 -4.57 7.13 -1.16
C MET A 114 -3.48 8.21 -1.11
N SER A 115 -3.66 9.24 -0.29
CA SER A 115 -2.63 10.27 -0.11
C SER A 115 -1.36 9.68 0.49
N ARG A 116 -1.47 8.81 1.51
CA ARG A 116 -0.32 8.14 2.12
C ARG A 116 0.43 7.23 1.14
N ILE A 117 -0.27 6.44 0.33
CA ILE A 117 0.34 5.64 -0.75
C ILE A 117 1.11 6.56 -1.69
N SER A 118 0.53 7.69 -2.05
CA SER A 118 1.16 8.67 -2.95
C SER A 118 2.43 9.31 -2.34
N ILE A 119 2.41 9.65 -1.05
CA ILE A 119 3.58 10.21 -0.34
C ILE A 119 4.68 9.15 -0.23
N ARG A 120 4.31 7.92 0.13
CA ARG A 120 5.25 6.79 0.21
C ARG A 120 5.87 6.48 -1.15
N MET A 121 5.10 6.57 -2.24
CA MET A 121 5.59 6.42 -3.62
C MET A 121 6.67 7.45 -3.94
N LEU A 122 6.40 8.73 -3.64
CA LEU A 122 7.33 9.83 -3.88
C LEU A 122 8.63 9.70 -3.08
N ILE A 123 8.50 9.41 -1.78
CA ILE A 123 9.65 9.21 -0.89
C ILE A 123 10.47 8.01 -1.36
N ASN A 124 9.84 6.86 -1.59
CA ASN A 124 10.52 5.64 -1.99
C ASN A 124 11.27 5.84 -3.32
N GLN A 125 10.65 6.50 -4.30
CA GLN A 125 11.29 6.74 -5.58
C GLN A 125 12.58 7.55 -5.44
N HIS A 126 12.57 8.60 -4.63
CA HIS A 126 13.77 9.41 -4.38
C HIS A 126 14.83 8.62 -3.61
N THR A 127 14.43 7.97 -2.51
CA THR A 127 15.39 7.22 -1.67
C THR A 127 15.98 6.01 -2.39
N ILE A 128 15.28 5.36 -3.32
CA ILE A 128 15.86 4.23 -4.06
C ILE A 128 16.83 4.72 -5.14
N LEU A 129 16.50 5.82 -5.83
CA LEU A 129 17.32 6.32 -6.93
C LEU A 129 18.60 7.03 -6.46
N PHE A 130 18.58 7.66 -5.29
CA PHE A 130 19.67 8.51 -4.81
C PHE A 130 20.31 7.99 -3.50
N GLY A 131 19.68 6.98 -2.86
CA GLY A 131 19.93 6.43 -1.51
C GLY A 131 21.31 5.89 -1.16
N GLY A 132 22.26 5.91 -2.09
CA GLY A 132 23.55 5.24 -1.95
C GLY A 132 23.53 3.71 -2.05
N ASN A 133 22.37 3.04 -2.20
CA ASN A 133 22.31 1.59 -2.43
C ASN A 133 22.55 1.24 -3.91
N GLU A 134 23.81 1.05 -4.29
CA GLU A 134 24.20 0.62 -5.63
C GLU A 134 23.70 -0.78 -6.03
N GLU A 135 23.30 -1.62 -5.05
CA GLU A 135 22.71 -2.94 -5.28
C GLU A 135 21.33 -2.87 -5.96
N SER A 136 20.69 -1.70 -5.96
CA SER A 136 19.39 -1.44 -6.60
C SER A 136 19.46 -1.28 -8.12
N LYS A 137 20.65 -1.33 -8.74
CA LYS A 137 20.85 -1.17 -10.20
C LYS A 137 20.43 -2.43 -10.99
N GLY A 138 19.31 -3.04 -10.63
CA GLY A 138 18.60 -3.97 -11.50
C GLY A 138 17.90 -3.25 -12.66
N ARG A 139 16.98 -3.94 -13.34
CA ARG A 139 16.13 -3.34 -14.39
C ARG A 139 15.15 -2.26 -13.90
N HIS A 140 14.99 -2.15 -12.58
CA HIS A 140 14.00 -1.28 -11.96
C HIS A 140 14.44 0.18 -12.02
N ILE A 141 13.48 1.09 -12.20
CA ILE A 141 13.66 2.53 -12.12
C ILE A 141 13.06 2.99 -10.80
N GLY A 142 13.86 2.99 -9.74
CA GLY A 142 13.36 3.20 -8.38
C GLY A 142 12.49 2.02 -7.96
N CYS A 143 11.24 2.25 -7.56
CA CYS A 143 10.29 1.19 -7.25
C CYS A 143 9.49 0.68 -8.47
N LEU A 144 9.69 1.26 -9.66
CA LEU A 144 8.99 0.87 -10.88
C LEU A 144 9.74 -0.22 -11.63
N ASP A 145 9.03 -1.24 -12.07
CA ASP A 145 9.52 -2.23 -13.01
C ASP A 145 8.97 -1.90 -14.42
N PRO A 146 9.82 -1.58 -15.40
CA PRO A 146 9.37 -1.29 -16.75
C PRO A 146 8.79 -2.50 -17.50
N ALA A 147 8.97 -3.72 -16.98
CA ALA A 147 8.42 -4.93 -17.58
C ALA A 147 7.98 -5.93 -16.48
N CYS A 148 7.24 -5.44 -15.48
CA CYS A 148 6.69 -6.22 -14.37
C CYS A 148 5.99 -7.48 -14.90
N ASP A 149 6.45 -8.64 -14.45
CA ASP A 149 5.89 -9.94 -14.81
C ASP A 149 4.77 -10.27 -13.82
N ILE A 150 3.51 -10.20 -14.28
CA ILE A 150 2.35 -10.32 -13.41
C ILE A 150 2.26 -11.71 -12.81
N SER A 151 2.55 -12.75 -13.59
CA SER A 151 2.52 -14.15 -13.15
C SER A 151 3.54 -14.42 -12.04
N SER A 152 4.73 -13.81 -12.12
CA SER A 152 5.73 -13.88 -11.03
C SER A 152 5.22 -13.25 -9.74
N VAL A 153 4.61 -12.06 -9.80
CA VAL A 153 4.11 -11.38 -8.59
C VAL A 153 2.93 -12.13 -7.98
N VAL A 154 2.08 -12.75 -8.80
CA VAL A 154 1.01 -13.65 -8.37
C VAL A 154 1.58 -14.83 -7.59
N GLN A 155 2.61 -15.49 -8.12
CA GLN A 155 3.26 -16.62 -7.46
C GLN A 155 3.87 -16.20 -6.11
N ASP A 156 4.64 -15.12 -6.08
CA ASP A 156 5.29 -14.64 -4.85
C ASP A 156 4.26 -14.28 -3.76
N ALA A 157 3.15 -13.62 -4.14
CA ALA A 157 2.09 -13.25 -3.22
C ALA A 157 1.35 -14.48 -2.69
N TYR A 158 1.07 -15.46 -3.56
CA TYR A 158 0.44 -16.71 -3.19
C TYR A 158 1.32 -17.52 -2.24
N GLU A 159 2.62 -17.69 -2.52
CA GLU A 159 3.53 -18.49 -1.69
C GLU A 159 3.64 -17.95 -0.26
N ASN A 160 3.73 -16.63 -0.11
CA ASN A 160 3.77 -16.01 1.23
C ASN A 160 2.41 -16.11 1.96
N ALA A 161 1.29 -16.01 1.23
CA ALA A 161 -0.03 -16.23 1.83
C ALA A 161 -0.22 -17.71 2.23
N ARG A 162 0.24 -18.64 1.38
CA ARG A 162 0.22 -20.09 1.59
C ARG A 162 1.00 -20.44 2.85
N PHE A 163 2.20 -19.89 3.01
CA PHE A 163 3.02 -20.08 4.21
C PHE A 163 2.27 -19.69 5.49
N LEU A 164 1.57 -18.55 5.50
CA LEU A 164 0.76 -18.14 6.66
C LEU A 164 -0.46 -19.04 6.87
N CYS A 165 -1.10 -19.47 5.79
CA CYS A 165 -2.23 -20.41 5.83
C CYS A 165 -1.80 -21.75 6.42
N ASP A 166 -0.68 -22.32 5.96
CA ASP A 166 -0.12 -23.58 6.45
C ASP A 166 0.27 -23.47 7.92
N GLN A 167 0.80 -22.34 8.37
CA GLN A 167 1.11 -22.12 9.79
C GLN A 167 -0.14 -22.13 10.69
N TYR A 168 -1.29 -21.68 10.19
CA TYR A 168 -2.51 -21.55 10.99
C TYR A 168 -3.43 -22.78 10.87
N TYR A 169 -3.62 -23.29 9.65
CA TYR A 169 -4.55 -24.37 9.33
C TYR A 169 -3.88 -25.72 9.05
N LEU A 170 -2.53 -25.80 9.04
CA LEU A 170 -1.75 -26.99 8.70
C LEU A 170 -1.95 -27.53 7.27
N ALA A 171 -2.69 -26.79 6.45
CA ALA A 171 -2.97 -27.07 5.04
C ALA A 171 -3.34 -25.76 4.32
N SER A 172 -3.30 -25.80 2.99
CA SER A 172 -3.64 -24.67 2.12
C SER A 172 -4.13 -25.16 0.75
N PRO A 173 -5.00 -24.39 0.08
CA PRO A 173 -5.43 -24.70 -1.29
C PRO A 173 -4.32 -24.44 -2.30
N GLU A 174 -4.22 -25.29 -3.33
CA GLU A 174 -3.27 -25.13 -4.44
C GLU A 174 -3.62 -23.92 -5.35
N LEU A 175 -2.64 -23.41 -6.09
CA LEU A 175 -2.82 -22.32 -7.06
C LEU A 175 -2.91 -22.85 -8.49
N VAL A 176 -3.87 -22.34 -9.26
CA VAL A 176 -3.95 -22.57 -10.71
C VAL A 176 -3.94 -21.23 -11.43
N VAL A 177 -2.85 -20.92 -12.12
CA VAL A 177 -2.71 -19.68 -12.90
C VAL A 177 -2.99 -19.95 -14.37
N ARG A 178 -3.85 -19.13 -14.99
CA ARG A 178 -4.09 -19.09 -16.43
C ARG A 178 -3.82 -17.70 -16.95
N GLU A 179 -3.16 -17.62 -18.09
CA GLU A 179 -2.69 -16.37 -18.67
C GLU A 179 -3.10 -16.25 -20.13
N TYR A 180 -3.65 -15.09 -20.50
CA TYR A 180 -4.09 -14.79 -21.87
C TYR A 180 -3.61 -13.40 -22.27
N ASN A 181 -2.88 -13.32 -23.37
CA ASN A 181 -2.31 -12.08 -23.86
C ASN A 181 -2.86 -11.75 -25.26
N ASN A 182 -3.94 -10.96 -25.31
CA ASN A 182 -4.62 -10.62 -26.56
C ASN A 182 -3.75 -9.79 -27.54
N LEU A 183 -2.55 -9.36 -27.15
CA LEU A 183 -1.60 -8.69 -28.04
C LEU A 183 -0.62 -9.70 -28.67
N ASP A 184 -0.21 -10.72 -27.92
CA ASP A 184 0.68 -11.80 -28.38
C ASP A 184 0.59 -13.00 -27.41
N ASP A 185 -0.12 -14.05 -27.81
CA ASP A 185 -0.36 -15.25 -27.00
C ASP A 185 0.92 -16.05 -26.69
N THR A 186 2.05 -15.73 -27.33
CA THR A 186 3.34 -16.40 -27.07
C THR A 186 4.17 -15.72 -26.00
N LEU A 187 3.81 -14.51 -25.61
CA LEU A 187 4.56 -13.69 -24.67
C LEU A 187 3.84 -13.57 -23.32
N PRO A 188 4.60 -13.56 -22.21
CA PRO A 188 4.03 -13.27 -20.90
C PRO A 188 3.45 -11.84 -20.84
N VAL A 189 2.40 -11.69 -20.04
CA VAL A 189 1.72 -10.46 -19.67
C VAL A 189 2.65 -9.64 -18.79
N ARG A 190 3.33 -8.70 -19.44
CA ARG A 190 4.21 -7.72 -18.79
C ARG A 190 3.69 -6.30 -18.89
N THR A 191 3.87 -5.52 -17.84
CA THR A 191 3.46 -4.11 -17.82
C THR A 191 4.39 -3.24 -17.00
N VAL A 192 4.32 -1.92 -17.20
CA VAL A 192 5.03 -0.96 -16.35
C VAL A 192 4.23 -0.81 -15.06
N TYR A 193 4.77 -1.26 -13.93
CA TYR A 193 4.07 -1.16 -12.64
C TYR A 193 5.02 -1.10 -11.46
N VAL A 194 4.48 -0.88 -10.26
CA VAL A 194 5.21 -1.03 -8.99
C VAL A 194 4.92 -2.43 -8.44
N PRO A 195 5.86 -3.40 -8.54
CA PRO A 195 5.57 -4.79 -8.19
C PRO A 195 5.07 -4.97 -6.75
N SER A 196 5.60 -4.19 -5.80
CA SER A 196 5.17 -4.24 -4.40
C SER A 196 3.71 -3.82 -4.19
N HIS A 197 3.18 -2.88 -4.99
CA HIS A 197 1.77 -2.51 -4.90
C HIS A 197 0.87 -3.66 -5.36
N LEU A 198 1.23 -4.29 -6.48
CA LEU A 198 0.52 -5.46 -6.99
C LEU A 198 0.59 -6.64 -6.01
N TYR A 199 1.79 -6.92 -5.49
CA TYR A 199 2.02 -7.93 -4.46
C TYR A 199 1.10 -7.72 -3.26
N HIS A 200 1.01 -6.51 -2.72
CA HIS A 200 0.15 -6.22 -1.56
C HIS A 200 -1.34 -6.46 -1.87
N MET A 201 -1.83 -6.07 -3.04
CA MET A 201 -3.22 -6.34 -3.43
C MET A 201 -3.49 -7.84 -3.50
N LEU A 202 -2.63 -8.59 -4.20
CA LEU A 202 -2.78 -10.03 -4.39
C LEU A 202 -2.63 -10.80 -3.08
N PHE A 203 -1.66 -10.44 -2.24
CA PHE A 203 -1.41 -11.09 -0.95
C PHE A 203 -2.62 -10.98 -0.02
N GLU A 204 -3.26 -9.80 0.06
CA GLU A 204 -4.47 -9.64 0.87
C GLU A 204 -5.66 -10.43 0.30
N LEU A 205 -5.82 -10.46 -1.02
CA LEU A 205 -6.85 -11.28 -1.67
C LEU A 205 -6.63 -12.79 -1.44
N PHE A 206 -5.39 -13.26 -1.57
CA PHE A 206 -5.06 -14.66 -1.33
C PHE A 206 -5.31 -15.08 0.11
N LYS A 207 -4.92 -14.27 1.11
CA LYS A 207 -5.25 -14.57 2.51
C LYS A 207 -6.76 -14.72 2.73
N ASN A 208 -7.56 -13.82 2.14
CA ASN A 208 -9.02 -13.88 2.26
C ASN A 208 -9.60 -15.12 1.56
N SER A 209 -9.16 -15.44 0.34
CA SER A 209 -9.60 -16.62 -0.39
C SER A 209 -9.19 -17.92 0.30
N MET A 210 -7.95 -18.03 0.78
CA MET A 210 -7.45 -19.18 1.53
C MET A 210 -8.26 -19.37 2.81
N ARG A 211 -8.43 -18.32 3.61
CA ARG A 211 -9.23 -18.35 4.84
C ARG A 211 -10.65 -18.87 4.57
N ALA A 212 -11.33 -18.33 3.56
CA ALA A 212 -12.68 -18.75 3.20
C ALA A 212 -12.74 -20.23 2.79
N VAL A 213 -11.78 -20.69 1.96
CA VAL A 213 -11.70 -22.10 1.55
C VAL A 213 -11.48 -23.02 2.75
N MET A 214 -10.52 -22.67 3.63
CA MET A 214 -10.19 -23.46 4.82
C MET A 214 -11.37 -23.54 5.78
N GLU A 215 -11.97 -22.40 6.17
CA GLU A 215 -13.09 -22.37 7.12
C GLU A 215 -14.35 -23.08 6.58
N GLN A 216 -14.54 -23.13 5.27
CA GLN A 216 -15.68 -23.83 4.66
C GLN A 216 -15.46 -25.36 4.53
N HIS A 217 -14.20 -25.80 4.45
CA HIS A 217 -13.82 -27.21 4.21
C HIS A 217 -13.05 -27.83 5.38
N ASP A 218 -13.22 -27.32 6.60
CA ASP A 218 -12.51 -27.72 7.83
C ASP A 218 -12.49 -29.25 8.09
N ASN A 219 -13.45 -30.01 7.52
CA ASN A 219 -13.55 -31.46 7.65
C ASN A 219 -12.96 -32.27 6.48
N ALA A 220 -12.48 -31.62 5.42
CA ALA A 220 -12.02 -32.24 4.18
C ALA A 220 -10.63 -31.73 3.79
N THR A 221 -9.62 -32.05 4.62
CA THR A 221 -8.21 -31.70 4.38
C THR A 221 -7.65 -32.25 3.07
N ASP A 222 -8.21 -33.36 2.58
CA ASP A 222 -7.65 -34.08 1.43
C ASP A 222 -8.15 -33.58 0.07
N ASN A 223 -9.17 -32.70 0.00
CA ASN A 223 -9.76 -32.22 -1.25
C ASN A 223 -10.15 -30.73 -1.18
N LEU A 224 -9.17 -29.87 -0.91
CA LEU A 224 -9.39 -28.42 -0.95
C LEU A 224 -9.53 -27.95 -2.41
N PRO A 225 -10.56 -27.14 -2.74
CA PRO A 225 -10.66 -26.54 -4.06
C PRO A 225 -9.48 -25.58 -4.29
N PRO A 226 -8.84 -25.59 -5.46
CA PRO A 226 -7.73 -24.69 -5.75
C PRO A 226 -8.21 -23.25 -5.90
N ILE A 227 -7.31 -22.30 -5.65
CA ILE A 227 -7.52 -20.90 -6.01
C ILE A 227 -7.14 -20.73 -7.48
N GLU A 228 -8.12 -20.41 -8.32
CA GLU A 228 -7.90 -20.12 -9.73
C GLU A 228 -7.62 -18.63 -9.92
N VAL A 229 -6.53 -18.30 -10.61
CA VAL A 229 -6.18 -16.94 -11.00
C VAL A 229 -6.13 -16.83 -12.52
N LEU A 230 -6.86 -15.86 -13.06
CA LEU A 230 -6.90 -15.55 -14.48
C LEU A 230 -6.25 -14.19 -14.73
N ILE A 231 -5.14 -14.20 -15.48
CA ILE A 231 -4.42 -13.00 -15.92
C ILE A 231 -4.78 -12.75 -17.39
N VAL A 232 -5.35 -11.58 -17.68
CA VAL A 232 -5.73 -11.20 -19.04
C VAL A 232 -5.14 -9.85 -19.39
N ARG A 233 -4.43 -9.77 -20.51
CA ARG A 233 -4.02 -8.51 -21.13
C ARG A 233 -4.91 -8.17 -22.31
N GLY A 234 -5.65 -7.07 -22.18
CA GLY A 234 -6.37 -6.41 -23.26
C GLY A 234 -5.51 -5.36 -23.97
N LYS A 235 -6.16 -4.55 -24.81
CA LYS A 235 -5.50 -3.42 -25.49
C LYS A 235 -5.18 -2.26 -24.53
N GLU A 236 -6.08 -2.02 -23.58
CA GLU A 236 -5.98 -0.90 -22.63
C GLU A 236 -5.83 -1.40 -21.18
N ASP A 237 -6.43 -2.55 -20.86
CA ASP A 237 -6.50 -3.06 -19.50
C ASP A 237 -5.64 -4.31 -19.27
N ILE A 238 -5.23 -4.50 -18.02
CA ILE A 238 -4.75 -5.77 -17.49
C ILE A 238 -5.66 -6.14 -16.32
N CYS A 239 -6.23 -7.33 -16.40
CA CYS A 239 -7.12 -7.88 -15.39
C CYS A 239 -6.45 -9.08 -14.72
N VAL A 240 -6.49 -9.10 -13.38
CA VAL A 240 -6.16 -10.28 -12.57
C VAL A 240 -7.42 -10.60 -11.78
N LYS A 241 -8.00 -11.77 -12.04
CA LYS A 241 -9.24 -12.23 -11.43
C LYS A 241 -8.99 -13.48 -10.64
#